data_AF-A0A6M0EUE3-F1
#
_entry.id   AF-A0A6M0EUE3-F1
#
_cell.length_a   1.000
_cell.length_b   1.000
_cell.length_c   1.000
_cell.angle_alpha   90.00
_cell.angle_beta   90.00
_cell.angle_gamma   90.00
#
_symmetry.space_group_name_H-M   'P 1'
#
loop_
_entity.id
_entity.type
_entity.pdbx_description
1 polymer ?
#
loop_
_entity_poly.entity_id
_entity_poly.type
_entity_poly.pdbx_seq_one_letter_code
_entity_poly.pdbx_strand_id
1 'polypeptide(L)'
;MFAGRRPTNLGIQSSGQLAPCPNSPNCVNSKAQDSQHGIEPLNYKSTPSEAMANLKKVIESMEGAKIIEETDNYLYAEYKSKLMGFVDDVEFLLDASTNTIQVRSASRLGKSDLGANRQRIEAIRAKLSMLS
;
A
#
# COMPACT_ATOMS: atom_id res chain seq x y z
N MET A 1 19.89 -6.98 11.55
CA MET A 1 19.18 -6.41 10.39
C MET A 1 18.32 -5.25 10.87
N PHE A 2 18.58 -4.02 10.42
CA PHE A 2 17.90 -2.79 10.83
C PHE A 2 16.58 -2.55 10.09
N ALA A 3 15.80 -3.60 9.84
CA ALA A 3 14.57 -3.54 9.04
C ALA A 3 13.32 -3.13 9.86
N GLY A 4 13.42 -3.12 11.20
CA GLY A 4 12.28 -2.96 12.09
C GLY A 4 11.46 -4.25 12.22
N ARG A 5 10.61 -4.31 13.24
CA ARG A 5 9.65 -5.40 13.43
C ARG A 5 8.41 -5.12 12.59
N ARG A 6 7.83 -6.17 11.97
CA ARG A 6 6.54 -6.06 11.31
C ARG A 6 5.49 -5.59 12.32
N PRO A 7 4.65 -4.59 12.00
CA PRO A 7 3.56 -4.17 12.88
C PRO A 7 2.57 -5.32 13.13
N THR A 8 1.98 -5.35 14.31
CA THR A 8 1.00 -6.38 14.71
C THR A 8 -0.45 -5.98 14.40
N ASN A 9 -0.65 -4.78 13.87
CA ASN A 9 -1.96 -4.20 13.57
C ASN A 9 -2.27 -4.11 12.07
N LEU A 10 -1.50 -4.81 11.21
CA LEU A 10 -1.80 -4.91 9.79
C LEU A 10 -3.06 -5.76 9.55
N GLY A 11 -3.67 -5.60 8.38
CA GLY A 11 -4.91 -6.25 7.99
C GLY A 11 -6.14 -5.34 8.04
N ILE A 12 -7.27 -5.93 7.64
CA ILE A 12 -8.58 -5.29 7.74
C ILE A 12 -8.97 -5.21 9.22
N GLN A 13 -9.13 -3.99 9.71
CA GLN A 13 -9.54 -3.72 11.09
C GLN A 13 -11.01 -4.09 11.30
N SER A 14 -11.46 -4.17 12.55
CA SER A 14 -12.88 -4.43 12.89
C SER A 14 -13.85 -3.40 12.31
N SER A 15 -13.37 -2.20 11.97
CA SER A 15 -14.13 -1.16 11.27
C SER A 15 -14.32 -1.42 9.76
N GLY A 16 -13.71 -2.47 9.21
CA GLY A 16 -13.67 -2.74 7.77
C GLY A 16 -12.68 -1.85 6.99
N GLN A 17 -11.76 -1.17 7.68
CA GLN A 17 -10.76 -0.28 7.08
C GLN A 17 -9.34 -0.78 7.33
N LEU A 18 -8.35 -0.24 6.61
CA LEU A 18 -6.94 -0.45 6.93
C LEU A 18 -6.57 0.33 8.20
N ALA A 19 -5.50 -0.10 8.89
CA ALA A 19 -5.00 0.61 10.06
C ALA A 19 -4.68 2.08 9.74
N PRO A 20 -4.83 3.03 10.67
CA PRO A 20 -4.44 4.41 10.42
C PRO A 20 -2.91 4.55 10.25
N CYS A 21 -2.47 5.67 9.67
CA CYS A 21 -1.07 6.05 9.77
C CYS A 21 -0.70 6.40 11.22
N PRO A 22 0.47 5.98 11.70
CA PRO A 22 1.02 6.55 12.93
C PRO A 22 1.35 8.04 12.73
N ASN A 23 1.66 8.77 13.81
CA ASN A 23 2.04 10.19 13.74
C ASN A 23 3.38 10.46 13.03
N SER A 24 4.04 9.44 12.50
CA SER A 24 5.30 9.59 11.78
C SER A 24 5.04 9.90 10.30
N PRO A 25 5.83 10.80 9.69
CA PRO A 25 5.53 11.37 8.37
C PRO A 25 5.77 10.38 7.21
N ASN A 26 6.36 9.22 7.49
CA ASN A 26 6.69 8.15 6.56
C ASN A 26 5.53 7.14 6.45
N CYS A 27 4.31 7.65 6.30
CA CYS A 27 3.12 6.85 6.05
C CYS A 27 2.15 7.62 5.17
N VAL A 28 1.48 6.93 4.26
CA VAL A 28 0.31 7.45 3.55
C VAL A 28 -0.87 6.49 3.63
N ASN A 29 -2.09 7.02 3.66
CA ASN A 29 -3.33 6.25 3.78
C ASN A 29 -4.50 6.99 3.09
N SER A 30 -5.34 6.26 2.35
CA SER A 30 -6.48 6.85 1.63
C SER A 30 -7.65 7.34 2.48
N LYS A 31 -7.69 6.96 3.75
CA LYS A 31 -8.67 7.44 4.74
C LYS A 31 -8.10 8.52 5.67
N ALA A 32 -6.82 8.89 5.53
CA ALA A 32 -6.27 10.01 6.29
C ALA A 32 -6.82 11.35 5.78
N GLN A 33 -7.15 12.25 6.70
CA GLN A 33 -7.76 13.55 6.39
C GLN A 33 -6.74 14.69 6.32
N ASP A 34 -5.52 14.46 6.82
CA ASP A 34 -4.46 15.46 6.79
C ASP A 34 -3.62 15.34 5.51
N SER A 35 -3.08 16.47 5.04
CA SER A 35 -2.30 16.54 3.80
C SER A 35 -0.99 15.73 3.81
N GLN A 36 -0.46 15.42 5.00
CA GLN A 36 0.80 14.71 5.16
C GLN A 36 0.62 13.22 4.84
N HIS A 37 -0.40 12.60 5.44
CA HIS A 37 -0.69 11.17 5.26
C HIS A 37 -1.70 10.90 4.15
N GLY A 38 -2.57 11.84 3.78
CA GLY A 38 -3.64 11.62 2.79
C GLY A 38 -3.11 11.27 1.40
N ILE A 39 -3.64 10.22 0.78
CA ILE A 39 -3.33 9.84 -0.61
C ILE A 39 -4.56 9.26 -1.31
N GLU A 40 -4.80 9.64 -2.56
CA GLU A 40 -5.98 9.15 -3.27
C GLU A 40 -6.00 7.62 -3.37
N PRO A 41 -7.17 6.96 -3.24
CA PRO A 41 -7.28 5.53 -3.48
C PRO A 41 -7.04 5.22 -4.96
N LEU A 42 -6.71 3.97 -5.30
CA LEU A 42 -6.49 3.58 -6.69
C LEU A 42 -7.84 3.29 -7.35
N ASN A 43 -8.16 3.97 -8.46
CA ASN A 43 -9.36 3.65 -9.24
C ASN A 43 -9.10 2.44 -10.15
N TYR A 44 -10.11 1.61 -10.36
CA TYR A 44 -10.09 0.55 -11.37
C TYR A 44 -11.39 0.56 -12.19
N LYS A 45 -11.33 0.04 -13.42
CA LYS A 45 -12.48 -0.04 -14.34
C LYS A 45 -12.90 -1.47 -14.69
N SER A 46 -12.04 -2.44 -14.41
CA SER A 46 -12.27 -3.86 -14.61
C SER A 46 -13.22 -4.43 -13.55
N THR A 47 -13.48 -5.74 -13.61
CA THR A 47 -14.13 -6.41 -12.48
C THR A 47 -13.24 -6.37 -11.22
N PRO A 48 -13.81 -6.52 -10.00
CA PRO A 48 -13.01 -6.55 -8.77
C PRO A 48 -11.90 -7.61 -8.78
N SER A 49 -12.20 -8.82 -9.28
CA SER A 49 -11.22 -9.91 -9.37
C SER A 49 -10.08 -9.57 -10.33
N GLU A 50 -10.39 -9.00 -11.50
CA GLU A 50 -9.37 -8.52 -12.44
C GLU A 50 -8.55 -7.36 -11.87
N ALA A 51 -9.18 -6.47 -11.09
CA ALA A 51 -8.48 -5.35 -10.46
C ALA A 51 -7.43 -5.85 -9.46
N MET A 52 -7.77 -6.83 -8.62
CA MET A 52 -6.81 -7.46 -7.70
C MET A 52 -5.72 -8.23 -8.44
N ALA A 53 -6.07 -8.96 -9.51
CA ALA A 53 -5.09 -9.65 -10.34
C ALA A 53 -4.11 -8.68 -11.04
N ASN A 54 -4.61 -7.55 -11.53
CA ASN A 54 -3.79 -6.50 -12.14
C ASN A 54 -2.91 -5.81 -11.11
N LEU A 55 -3.44 -5.49 -9.93
CA LEU A 55 -2.68 -4.94 -8.81
C LEU A 55 -1.54 -5.88 -8.43
N LYS A 56 -1.80 -7.17 -8.28
CA LYS A 56 -0.79 -8.19 -8.00
C LYS A 56 0.33 -8.17 -9.05
N LYS A 57 -0.01 -8.22 -10.34
CA LYS A 57 0.98 -8.15 -11.43
C LYS A 57 1.84 -6.88 -11.35
N VAL A 58 1.22 -5.73 -11.04
CA VAL A 58 1.95 -4.47 -10.86
C VAL A 58 2.94 -4.58 -9.71
N ILE A 59 2.50 -5.06 -8.55
CA ILE A 59 3.34 -5.22 -7.35
C ILE A 59 4.50 -6.17 -7.61
N GLU A 60 4.25 -7.34 -8.22
CA GLU A 60 5.28 -8.33 -8.57
C GLU A 60 6.30 -7.79 -9.59
N SER A 61 5.93 -6.81 -10.42
CA SER A 61 6.84 -6.14 -11.35
C SER A 61 7.77 -5.13 -10.69
N MET A 62 7.53 -4.77 -9.43
CA MET A 62 8.28 -3.73 -8.73
C MET A 62 9.48 -4.30 -7.98
N GLU A 63 10.60 -3.62 -8.10
CA GLU A 63 11.83 -4.02 -7.43
C GLU A 63 11.67 -4.04 -5.91
N GLY A 64 12.14 -5.13 -5.29
CA GLY A 64 12.15 -5.28 -3.82
C GLY A 64 10.77 -5.55 -3.20
N ALA A 65 9.72 -5.72 -4.02
CA ALA A 65 8.39 -6.10 -3.57
C ALA A 65 8.33 -7.59 -3.22
N LYS A 66 7.58 -7.91 -2.16
CA LYS A 66 7.24 -9.28 -1.77
C LYS A 66 5.81 -9.31 -1.23
N ILE A 67 4.93 -10.05 -1.91
CA ILE A 67 3.58 -10.29 -1.40
C ILE A 67 3.67 -11.25 -0.21
N ILE A 68 3.01 -10.89 0.89
CA ILE A 68 2.99 -11.65 2.14
C ILE A 68 1.64 -12.30 2.36
N GLU A 69 0.55 -11.61 1.98
CA GLU A 69 -0.81 -12.09 2.13
C GLU A 69 -1.67 -11.57 0.97
N GLU A 70 -2.59 -12.41 0.51
CA GLU A 70 -3.52 -12.12 -0.58
C GLU A 70 -4.84 -12.85 -0.32
N THR A 71 -5.94 -12.12 -0.46
CA THR A 71 -7.31 -12.62 -0.48
C THR A 71 -8.06 -11.98 -1.66
N ASP A 72 -9.34 -12.29 -1.84
CA ASP A 72 -10.17 -11.73 -2.91
C ASP A 72 -10.29 -10.20 -2.87
N ASN A 73 -10.12 -9.56 -1.70
CA ASN A 73 -10.29 -8.12 -1.53
C ASN A 73 -9.15 -7.44 -0.77
N TYR A 74 -8.12 -8.18 -0.36
CA TYR A 74 -7.00 -7.64 0.40
C TYR A 74 -5.67 -8.16 -0.13
N LEU A 75 -4.67 -7.29 -0.17
CA LEU A 75 -3.31 -7.66 -0.51
C LEU A 75 -2.34 -6.90 0.39
N TYR A 76 -1.40 -7.62 0.99
CA TYR A 76 -0.30 -7.06 1.76
C TYR A 76 1.05 -7.44 1.16
N ALA A 77 1.88 -6.43 0.92
CA ALA A 77 3.21 -6.57 0.39
C ALA A 77 4.24 -5.80 1.25
N GLU A 78 5.45 -6.34 1.28
CA GLU A 78 6.64 -5.68 1.83
C GLU A 78 7.49 -5.14 0.69
N TYR A 79 7.98 -3.91 0.83
CA TYR A 79 8.96 -3.32 -0.08
C TYR A 79 10.26 -3.08 0.65
N LYS A 80 11.35 -3.70 0.18
CA LYS A 80 12.68 -3.55 0.77
C LYS A 80 13.57 -2.66 -0.08
N SER A 81 14.09 -1.58 0.52
CA SER A 81 15.09 -0.73 -0.13
C SER A 81 16.44 -1.46 -0.26
N LYS A 82 17.05 -1.45 -1.47
CA LYS A 82 18.33 -2.13 -1.72
C LYS A 82 19.50 -1.56 -0.92
N LEU A 83 19.56 -0.23 -0.78
CA LEU A 83 20.72 0.46 -0.21
C LEU A 83 20.71 0.47 1.33
N MET A 84 19.55 0.72 1.94
CA MET A 84 19.43 0.90 3.40
C MET A 84 18.78 -0.29 4.10
N GLY A 85 18.13 -1.20 3.37
CA GLY A 85 17.44 -2.36 3.94
C GLY A 85 16.19 -2.01 4.75
N PHE A 86 15.69 -0.77 4.66
CA PHE A 86 14.39 -0.39 5.20
C PHE A 86 13.28 -1.17 4.51
N VAL A 87 12.29 -1.56 5.31
CA VAL A 87 11.10 -2.27 4.86
C VAL A 87 9.90 -1.39 5.07
N ASP A 88 9.10 -1.27 4.02
CA ASP A 88 7.79 -0.63 4.05
C ASP A 88 6.70 -1.69 3.95
N ASP A 89 5.69 -1.55 4.79
CA ASP A 89 4.50 -2.39 4.78
C ASP A 89 3.42 -1.67 3.96
N VAL A 90 2.93 -2.33 2.90
CA VAL A 90 1.99 -1.76 1.94
C VAL A 90 0.77 -2.64 1.83
N GLU A 91 -0.40 -2.08 2.14
CA GLU A 91 -1.67 -2.77 2.22
C GLU A 91 -2.66 -2.16 1.22
N PHE A 92 -3.45 -3.03 0.61
CA PHE A 92 -4.47 -2.71 -0.38
C PHE A 92 -5.77 -3.37 0.02
N LEU A 93 -6.85 -2.61 0.02
CA LEU A 93 -8.20 -3.09 0.33
C LEU A 93 -9.16 -2.66 -0.77
N LEU A 94 -9.69 -3.63 -1.51
CA LEU A 94 -10.66 -3.38 -2.56
C LEU A 94 -12.02 -3.00 -1.97
N ASP A 95 -12.57 -1.89 -2.47
CA ASP A 95 -13.90 -1.39 -2.18
C ASP A 95 -14.73 -1.40 -3.48
N ALA A 96 -15.51 -2.46 -3.66
CA ALA A 96 -16.36 -2.64 -4.82
C ALA A 96 -17.53 -1.65 -4.89
N SER A 97 -17.90 -1.00 -3.77
CA SER A 97 -18.99 -0.02 -3.77
C SER A 97 -18.58 1.29 -4.46
N THR A 98 -17.28 1.59 -4.46
CA THR A 98 -16.71 2.81 -5.04
C THR A 98 -15.81 2.55 -6.25
N ASN A 99 -15.60 1.29 -6.63
CA ASN A 99 -14.63 0.86 -7.64
C ASN A 99 -13.22 1.39 -7.37
N THR A 100 -12.83 1.36 -6.10
CA THR A 100 -11.50 1.81 -5.66
C THR A 100 -10.78 0.75 -4.86
N ILE A 101 -9.46 0.85 -4.80
CA ILE A 101 -8.60 0.13 -3.87
C ILE A 101 -8.04 1.15 -2.89
N GLN A 102 -8.48 1.05 -1.64
CA GLN A 102 -7.95 1.83 -0.53
C GLN A 102 -6.51 1.39 -0.24
N VAL A 103 -5.62 2.33 0.05
CA VAL A 103 -4.20 2.01 0.28
C VAL A 103 -3.71 2.48 1.63
N ARG A 104 -2.70 1.77 2.13
CA ARG A 104 -1.80 2.22 3.18
C ARG A 104 -0.37 1.83 2.81
N SER A 105 0.58 2.74 2.98
CA SER A 105 2.01 2.45 2.79
C SER A 105 2.79 3.10 3.92
N ALA A 106 3.49 2.32 4.74
CA ALA A 106 4.17 2.82 5.93
C ALA A 106 5.55 2.18 6.12
N SER A 107 6.56 2.99 6.41
CA SER A 107 7.88 2.48 6.77
C SER A 107 7.92 1.96 8.21
N ARG A 108 8.62 0.84 8.46
CA ARG A 108 8.78 0.29 9.81
C ARG A 108 9.66 1.13 10.73
N LEU A 109 10.60 1.87 10.15
CA LEU A 109 11.60 2.65 10.86
C LEU A 109 11.85 3.99 10.16
N GLY A 110 12.49 4.89 10.90
CA GLY A 110 12.82 6.23 10.43
C GLY A 110 11.71 7.25 10.70
N LYS A 111 12.07 8.51 10.49
CA LYS A 111 11.16 9.67 10.58
C LYS A 111 11.02 10.40 9.25
N SER A 112 11.62 9.90 8.19
CA SER A 112 11.44 10.41 6.83
C SER A 112 11.83 9.30 5.87
N ASP A 113 11.02 9.12 4.85
CA ASP A 113 11.25 8.24 3.71
C ASP A 113 11.50 9.07 2.43
N LEU A 114 11.68 10.39 2.55
CA LEU A 114 11.74 11.35 1.44
C LEU A 114 10.55 11.23 0.47
N GLY A 115 9.39 10.80 0.98
CA GLY A 115 8.17 10.61 0.19
C GLY A 115 8.12 9.28 -0.57
N ALA A 116 9.03 8.33 -0.30
CA ALA A 116 9.07 7.03 -0.99
C ALA A 116 7.74 6.27 -0.92
N ASN A 117 7.02 6.31 0.22
CA ASN A 117 5.71 5.68 0.34
C ASN A 117 4.68 6.30 -0.61
N ARG A 118 4.62 7.63 -0.70
CA ARG A 118 3.74 8.34 -1.63
C ARG A 118 4.12 8.05 -3.08
N GLN A 119 5.40 8.18 -3.43
CA GLN A 119 5.91 7.92 -4.78
C GLN A 119 5.62 6.48 -5.23
N ARG A 120 5.72 5.51 -4.31
CA ARG A 120 5.39 4.11 -4.60
C ARG A 120 3.93 3.94 -4.99
N ILE A 121 3.01 4.49 -4.20
CA ILE A 121 1.58 4.40 -4.51
C ILE A 121 1.27 5.09 -5.84
N GLU A 122 1.86 6.24 -6.13
CA GLU A 122 1.65 6.92 -7.43
C GLU A 122 2.24 6.13 -8.61
N ALA A 123 3.38 5.45 -8.43
CA ALA A 123 3.93 4.54 -9.44
C ALA A 123 3.01 3.33 -9.68
N ILE A 124 2.44 2.77 -8.61
CA ILE A 124 1.44 1.69 -8.70
C ILE A 124 0.20 2.20 -9.43
N ARG A 125 -0.31 3.39 -9.09
CA ARG A 125 -1.44 4.02 -9.77
C ARG A 125 -1.20 4.14 -11.27
N ALA A 126 -0.05 4.68 -11.66
CA ALA A 126 0.30 4.85 -13.07
C ALA A 126 0.34 3.49 -13.80
N LYS A 127 1.03 2.49 -13.26
CA LYS A 127 1.10 1.15 -13.85
C LYS A 127 -0.26 0.45 -13.92
N LEU A 128 -1.08 0.57 -12.87
CA LEU A 128 -2.42 -0.03 -12.83
C LEU A 128 -3.33 0.59 -13.89
N SER A 129 -3.24 1.91 -14.10
CA SER A 129 -4.02 2.63 -15.11
C SER A 129 -3.71 2.21 -16.56
N MET A 130 -2.55 1.58 -16.79
CA MET A 130 -2.16 1.02 -18.10
C MET A 130 -2.70 -0.39 -18.32
N LEU A 131 -3.22 -1.06 -17.29
CA LEU A 131 -3.76 -2.43 -17.33
C LEU A 131 -5.29 -2.49 -17.20
N SER A 132 -5.94 -1.33 -17.01
CA SER A 132 -7.37 -1.20 -16.74
C SER A 132 -8.15 -0.59 -17.89
#